data_AF-A0A101DC16-F1
#
_entry.id   AF-A0A101DC16-F1
#
_cell.length_a   1.000
_cell.length_b   1.000
_cell.length_c   1.000
_cell.angle_alpha   90.00
_cell.angle_beta   90.00
_cell.angle_gamma   90.00
#
_symmetry.space_group_name_H-M   'P 1'
#
loop_
_entity.id
_entity.type
_entity.pdbx_description
1 polymer ?
#
loop_
_entity_poly.entity_id
_entity_poly.type
_entity_poly.pdbx_seq_one_letter_code
_entity_poly.pdbx_strand_id
1 'polypeptide(L)'
;MKVFEKVRDWQRFGIVLNNDTLDEARNLGVAMVDFGVASLESIKNRLEESNLSMKDEIIAEINEHITDLINAKEEIEAAETVEELKEAMKNAREVWRDAKVSLQKSIIIGVLDRLETFVEKGEKLEDFVEEKIAEFEEEGKDTTLLENWLDSYREHREMALEKIGEAKEKVLEIETPQQGFEAMKEVREAVKTAVQHTKECVKDLREIIQLINQYGDAEDSEELMQVVEEVVEE
;
A
#
# COMPACT_ATOMS: atom_id res chain seq x y z
N MET A 1 -11.87 18.64 9.46
CA MET A 1 -12.18 18.00 10.77
C MET A 1 -13.67 17.67 10.96
N LYS A 2 -14.64 18.54 10.57
CA LYS A 2 -16.10 18.27 10.70
C LYS A 2 -16.66 17.13 9.82
N VAL A 3 -15.97 16.76 8.74
CA VAL A 3 -16.42 15.73 7.78
C VAL A 3 -16.15 14.32 8.34
N PHE A 4 -15.02 14.12 9.03
CA PHE A 4 -14.61 12.82 9.59
C PHE A 4 -15.49 12.36 10.76
N GLU A 5 -16.07 13.27 11.54
CA GLU A 5 -17.01 12.92 12.62
C GLU A 5 -18.35 12.39 12.09
N LYS A 6 -18.78 12.76 10.87
CA LYS A 6 -20.04 12.29 10.27
C LYS A 6 -19.95 10.88 9.66
N VAL A 7 -18.74 10.41 9.36
CA VAL A 7 -18.51 9.20 8.54
C VAL A 7 -18.47 7.92 9.37
N ARG A 8 -18.18 8.00 10.67
CA ARG A 8 -18.14 6.85 11.59
C ARG A 8 -19.50 6.15 11.76
N ASP A 9 -20.58 6.77 11.28
CA ASP A 9 -21.97 6.33 11.45
C ASP A 9 -22.59 5.67 10.21
N TRP A 10 -21.81 4.96 9.38
CA TRP A 10 -22.37 4.10 8.30
C TRP A 10 -23.44 3.09 8.80
N GLN A 11 -23.45 2.77 10.10
CA GLN A 11 -24.43 1.90 10.76
C GLN A 11 -25.51 2.64 11.58
N ARG A 12 -25.51 3.98 11.63
CA ARG A 12 -26.27 4.73 12.66
C ARG A 12 -27.14 5.90 12.19
N PHE A 13 -27.41 6.03 10.89
CA PHE A 13 -28.39 7.04 10.44
C PHE A 13 -29.82 6.52 10.66
N GLY A 14 -30.37 6.85 11.82
CA GLY A 14 -31.75 6.61 12.24
C GLY A 14 -32.77 7.54 11.54
N ILE A 15 -32.63 7.77 10.23
CA ILE A 15 -33.72 8.36 9.44
C ILE A 15 -34.66 7.22 9.07
N VAL A 16 -35.89 7.29 9.58
CA VAL A 16 -36.95 6.37 9.14
C VAL A 16 -37.34 6.79 7.74
N LEU A 17 -36.87 6.06 6.73
CA LEU A 17 -37.17 6.37 5.34
C LEU A 17 -38.67 6.21 5.07
N ASN A 18 -39.36 7.33 4.86
CA ASN A 18 -40.76 7.41 4.44
C ASN A 18 -40.95 8.69 3.58
N ASN A 19 -42.17 8.95 3.13
CA ASN A 19 -42.46 10.11 2.28
C ASN A 19 -42.19 11.45 2.98
N ASP A 20 -42.34 11.54 4.29
CA ASP A 20 -42.14 12.78 5.05
C ASP A 20 -40.65 13.11 5.21
N THR A 21 -39.76 12.12 5.12
CA THR A 21 -38.32 12.29 5.27
C THR A 21 -37.52 12.09 3.98
N LEU A 22 -38.20 12.03 2.83
CA LEU A 22 -37.59 11.68 1.55
C LEU A 22 -36.47 12.65 1.19
N ASP A 23 -36.70 13.96 1.36
CA ASP A 23 -35.74 15.01 1.04
C ASP A 23 -34.52 14.97 1.97
N GLU A 24 -34.69 14.72 3.27
CA GLU A 24 -33.56 14.60 4.18
C GLU A 24 -32.72 13.35 3.88
N ALA A 25 -33.38 12.23 3.56
CA ALA A 25 -32.69 11.01 3.17
C ALA A 25 -31.91 11.19 1.85
N ARG A 26 -32.48 11.92 0.88
CA ARG A 26 -31.80 12.25 -0.39
C ARG A 26 -30.55 13.08 -0.15
N ASN A 27 -30.68 14.17 0.62
CA ASN A 27 -29.57 15.05 0.96
C ASN A 27 -28.45 14.30 1.71
N LEU A 28 -28.82 13.35 2.58
CA LEU A 28 -27.85 12.48 3.25
C LEU A 28 -27.14 11.57 2.24
N GLY A 29 -27.89 10.94 1.32
CA GLY A 29 -27.35 10.13 0.23
C GLY A 29 -26.30 10.88 -0.58
N VAL A 30 -26.65 12.07 -1.05
CA VAL A 30 -25.73 12.96 -1.79
C VAL A 30 -24.48 13.28 -0.97
N ALA A 31 -24.64 13.68 0.29
CA ALA A 31 -23.50 14.02 1.15
C ALA A 31 -22.56 12.83 1.40
N MET A 32 -23.09 11.60 1.42
CA MET A 32 -22.27 10.39 1.54
C MET A 32 -21.45 10.13 0.28
N VAL A 33 -22.04 10.34 -0.89
CA VAL A 33 -21.32 10.20 -2.17
C VAL A 33 -20.24 11.26 -2.31
N ASP A 34 -20.55 12.52 -2.00
CA ASP A 34 -19.57 13.61 -2.02
C ASP A 34 -18.36 13.32 -1.11
N PHE A 35 -18.62 12.70 0.05
CA PHE A 35 -17.54 12.23 0.92
C PHE A 35 -16.70 11.12 0.28
N GLY A 36 -17.33 10.17 -0.42
CA GLY A 36 -16.65 9.12 -1.16
C GLY A 36 -15.72 9.70 -2.24
N VAL A 37 -16.25 10.62 -3.06
CA VAL A 37 -15.48 11.33 -4.10
C VAL A 37 -14.29 12.08 -3.48
N ALA A 38 -14.52 12.90 -2.46
CA ALA A 38 -13.45 13.65 -1.80
C ALA A 38 -12.38 12.72 -1.18
N SER A 39 -12.77 11.54 -0.70
CA SER A 39 -11.84 10.54 -0.18
C SER A 39 -10.96 9.97 -1.30
N LEU A 40 -11.53 9.66 -2.46
CA LEU A 40 -10.80 9.19 -3.63
C LEU A 40 -9.86 10.25 -4.20
N GLU A 41 -10.32 11.50 -4.32
CA GLU A 41 -9.48 12.64 -4.71
C GLU A 41 -8.30 12.82 -3.76
N SER A 42 -8.52 12.70 -2.45
CA SER A 42 -7.45 12.78 -1.47
C SER A 42 -6.43 11.65 -1.62
N ILE A 43 -6.82 10.46 -2.05
CA ILE A 43 -5.90 9.35 -2.31
C ILE A 43 -5.12 9.61 -3.60
N LYS A 44 -5.81 10.04 -4.67
CA LYS A 44 -5.21 10.43 -5.94
C LYS A 44 -4.09 11.46 -5.76
N ASN A 45 -4.36 12.56 -5.04
CA ASN A 45 -3.36 13.60 -4.80
C ASN A 45 -2.10 13.06 -4.09
N ARG A 46 -2.26 12.09 -3.17
CA ARG A 46 -1.12 11.45 -2.49
C ARG A 46 -0.35 10.50 -3.41
N LEU A 47 -1.03 9.88 -4.37
CA LEU A 47 -0.40 9.00 -5.37
C LEU A 47 0.39 9.81 -6.41
N GLU A 48 -0.10 10.99 -6.80
CA GLU A 48 0.61 11.90 -7.71
C GLU A 48 2.00 12.27 -7.17
N GLU A 49 2.14 12.41 -5.86
CA GLU A 49 3.40 12.67 -5.14
C GLU A 49 4.21 11.39 -4.82
N SER A 50 3.71 10.20 -5.17
CA SER A 50 4.35 8.93 -4.85
C SER A 50 5.25 8.39 -5.96
N ASN A 51 6.22 7.56 -5.58
CA ASN A 51 7.10 6.84 -6.51
C ASN A 51 6.58 5.43 -6.84
N LEU A 52 5.28 5.14 -6.62
CA LEU A 52 4.74 3.83 -6.98
C LEU A 52 4.80 3.63 -8.50
N SER A 53 5.34 2.49 -8.93
CA SER A 53 5.49 2.13 -10.35
C SER A 53 4.15 2.13 -11.10
N MET A 54 3.08 1.64 -10.45
CA MET A 54 1.73 1.55 -11.01
C MET A 54 0.87 2.81 -10.76
N LYS A 55 1.46 3.94 -10.34
CA LYS A 55 0.66 5.10 -9.89
C LYS A 55 -0.34 5.58 -10.95
N ASP A 56 0.04 5.60 -12.22
CA ASP A 56 -0.82 6.14 -13.29
C ASP A 56 -2.03 5.24 -13.54
N GLU A 57 -1.85 3.93 -13.43
CA GLU A 57 -2.92 2.93 -13.53
C GLU A 57 -3.89 3.03 -12.36
N ILE A 58 -3.36 3.17 -11.13
CA ILE A 58 -4.18 3.38 -9.92
C ILE A 58 -4.95 4.70 -10.00
N ILE A 59 -4.31 5.77 -10.50
CA ILE A 59 -4.98 7.06 -10.69
C ILE A 59 -6.11 6.96 -11.74
N ALA A 60 -5.90 6.20 -12.81
CA ALA A 60 -6.94 5.94 -13.81
C ALA A 60 -8.15 5.22 -13.18
N GLU A 61 -7.91 4.14 -12.43
CA GLU A 61 -8.94 3.40 -11.68
C GLU A 61 -9.70 4.32 -10.70
N ILE A 62 -9.00 5.20 -9.98
CA ILE A 62 -9.64 6.18 -9.10
C ILE A 62 -10.59 7.10 -9.87
N ASN A 63 -10.19 7.59 -11.06
CA ASN A 63 -11.04 8.47 -11.85
C ASN A 63 -12.30 7.75 -12.36
N GLU A 64 -12.20 6.45 -12.70
CA GLU A 64 -13.35 5.62 -13.04
C GLU A 64 -14.32 5.51 -11.85
N HIS A 65 -13.83 5.17 -10.67
CA HIS A 65 -14.66 5.10 -9.47
C HIS A 65 -15.27 6.44 -9.03
N ILE A 66 -14.57 7.55 -9.24
CA ILE A 66 -15.14 8.89 -9.05
C ILE A 66 -16.32 9.10 -10.00
N THR A 67 -16.18 8.68 -11.27
CA THR A 67 -17.24 8.78 -12.27
C THR A 67 -18.46 7.93 -11.87
N ASP A 68 -18.24 6.69 -11.44
CA ASP A 68 -19.32 5.81 -11.00
C ASP A 68 -20.06 6.36 -9.78
N LEU A 69 -19.34 6.95 -8.82
CA LEU A 69 -19.94 7.63 -7.68
C LEU A 69 -20.77 8.84 -8.11
N ILE A 70 -20.27 9.67 -9.03
CA ILE A 70 -21.02 10.81 -9.56
C ILE A 70 -22.32 10.35 -10.24
N ASN A 71 -22.27 9.29 -11.05
CA ASN A 71 -23.48 8.72 -11.66
C ASN A 71 -24.48 8.23 -10.60
N ALA A 72 -24.00 7.53 -9.56
CA ALA A 72 -24.87 7.07 -8.47
C ALA A 72 -25.47 8.25 -7.66
N LYS A 73 -24.76 9.39 -7.56
CA LYS A 73 -25.31 10.61 -6.98
C LYS A 73 -26.45 11.17 -7.83
N GLU A 74 -26.32 11.18 -9.14
CA GLU A 74 -27.40 11.64 -10.04
C GLU A 74 -28.66 10.79 -9.87
N GLU A 75 -28.53 9.46 -9.71
CA GLU A 75 -29.65 8.56 -9.41
C GLU A 75 -30.34 8.89 -8.08
N ILE A 76 -29.56 9.22 -7.04
CA ILE A 76 -30.10 9.66 -5.75
C ILE A 76 -30.85 10.98 -5.92
N GLU A 77 -30.29 11.93 -6.65
CA GLU A 77 -30.89 13.23 -6.90
C GLU A 77 -32.21 13.13 -7.69
N ALA A 78 -32.29 12.20 -8.64
CA ALA A 78 -33.45 11.97 -9.48
C ALA A 78 -34.57 11.13 -8.83
N ALA A 79 -34.31 10.45 -7.71
CA ALA A 79 -35.31 9.60 -7.05
C ALA A 79 -36.50 10.40 -6.49
N GLU A 80 -37.72 10.05 -6.94
CA GLU A 80 -38.97 10.74 -6.56
C GLU A 80 -39.77 9.97 -5.51
N THR A 81 -39.50 8.67 -5.35
CA THR A 81 -40.17 7.80 -4.39
C THR A 81 -39.21 7.20 -3.36
N VAL A 82 -39.77 6.72 -2.25
CA VAL A 82 -39.01 6.02 -1.20
C VAL A 82 -38.29 4.79 -1.76
N GLU A 83 -38.95 4.02 -2.61
CA GLU A 83 -38.41 2.82 -3.24
C GLU A 83 -37.25 3.14 -4.19
N GLU A 84 -37.40 4.16 -5.04
CA GLU A 84 -36.33 4.63 -5.94
C GLU A 84 -35.12 5.12 -5.14
N LEU A 85 -35.35 5.93 -4.11
CA LEU A 85 -34.27 6.47 -3.29
C LEU A 85 -33.52 5.34 -2.56
N LYS A 86 -34.25 4.33 -2.08
CA LYS A 86 -33.65 3.16 -1.44
C LYS A 86 -32.75 2.37 -2.39
N GLU A 87 -33.16 2.18 -3.63
CA GLU A 87 -32.35 1.45 -4.62
C GLU A 87 -31.14 2.28 -5.05
N ALA A 88 -31.30 3.59 -5.30
CA ALA A 88 -30.20 4.49 -5.66
C ALA A 88 -29.14 4.56 -4.53
N MET A 89 -29.57 4.69 -3.27
CA MET A 89 -28.65 4.65 -2.11
C MET A 89 -27.96 3.30 -1.95
N LYS A 90 -28.63 2.19 -2.30
CA LYS A 90 -28.02 0.85 -2.30
C LYS A 90 -26.96 0.74 -3.40
N ASN A 91 -27.26 1.20 -4.61
CA ASN A 91 -26.30 1.24 -5.72
C ASN A 91 -25.05 2.06 -5.35
N ALA A 92 -25.23 3.29 -4.85
CA ALA A 92 -24.12 4.14 -4.40
C ALA A 92 -23.26 3.46 -3.32
N ARG A 93 -23.87 2.69 -2.42
CA ARG A 93 -23.15 1.92 -1.39
C ARG A 93 -22.34 0.78 -2.00
N GLU A 94 -22.88 0.09 -3.00
CA GLU A 94 -22.18 -0.99 -3.71
C GLU A 94 -21.00 -0.42 -4.49
N VAL A 95 -21.20 0.61 -5.31
CA VAL A 95 -20.12 1.34 -6.02
C VAL A 95 -19.01 1.74 -5.06
N TRP A 96 -19.34 2.34 -3.92
CA TRP A 96 -18.33 2.75 -2.94
C TRP A 96 -17.56 1.58 -2.31
N ARG A 97 -18.26 0.48 -2.03
CA ARG A 97 -17.62 -0.72 -1.44
C ARG A 97 -16.65 -1.33 -2.45
N ASP A 98 -17.05 -1.37 -3.71
CA ASP A 98 -16.27 -1.94 -4.80
C ASP A 98 -15.02 -1.07 -5.02
N ALA A 99 -15.19 0.26 -5.11
CA ALA A 99 -14.09 1.22 -5.20
C ALA A 99 -13.08 1.08 -4.06
N LYS A 100 -13.56 0.89 -2.81
CA LYS A 100 -12.69 0.68 -1.65
C LYS A 100 -11.84 -0.57 -1.75
N VAL A 101 -12.42 -1.67 -2.19
CA VAL A 101 -11.71 -2.96 -2.23
C VAL A 101 -10.75 -2.99 -3.40
N SER A 102 -11.19 -2.57 -4.58
CA SER A 102 -10.36 -2.52 -5.78
C SER A 102 -9.13 -1.63 -5.56
N LEU A 103 -9.34 -0.39 -5.10
CA LEU A 103 -8.25 0.54 -4.83
C LEU A 103 -7.28 0.04 -3.76
N GLN A 104 -7.78 -0.62 -2.71
CA GLN A 104 -6.90 -1.20 -1.69
C GLN A 104 -6.03 -2.31 -2.29
N LYS A 105 -6.57 -3.15 -3.18
CA LYS A 105 -5.78 -4.18 -3.85
C LYS A 105 -4.68 -3.56 -4.70
N SER A 106 -5.03 -2.60 -5.56
CA SER A 106 -4.07 -1.98 -6.49
C SER A 106 -2.94 -1.26 -5.74
N ILE A 107 -3.25 -0.52 -4.67
CA ILE A 107 -2.24 0.12 -3.81
C ILE A 107 -1.35 -0.93 -3.13
N ILE A 108 -1.93 -2.00 -2.58
CA ILE A 108 -1.16 -3.04 -1.90
C ILE A 108 -0.23 -3.75 -2.88
N ILE A 109 -0.70 -4.09 -4.08
CA ILE A 109 0.12 -4.71 -5.13
C ILE A 109 1.29 -3.80 -5.48
N GLY A 110 1.05 -2.52 -5.76
CA GLY A 110 2.12 -1.57 -6.07
C GLY A 110 3.16 -1.43 -4.95
N VAL A 111 2.73 -1.48 -3.68
CA VAL A 111 3.65 -1.50 -2.53
C VAL A 111 4.46 -2.80 -2.49
N LEU A 112 3.81 -3.94 -2.67
CA LEU A 112 4.46 -5.26 -2.63
C LEU A 112 5.49 -5.41 -3.76
N ASP A 113 5.18 -4.96 -4.98
CA ASP A 113 6.10 -5.00 -6.12
C ASP A 113 7.34 -4.15 -5.88
N ARG A 114 7.16 -2.97 -5.25
CA ARG A 114 8.30 -2.13 -4.84
C ARG A 114 9.18 -2.83 -3.78
N LEU A 115 8.57 -3.44 -2.76
CA LEU A 115 9.31 -4.17 -1.73
C LEU A 115 10.04 -5.38 -2.33
N GLU A 116 9.40 -6.11 -3.23
CA GLU A 116 9.99 -7.25 -3.93
C GLU A 116 11.18 -6.80 -4.76
N THR A 117 11.04 -5.72 -5.53
CA THR A 117 12.14 -5.14 -6.32
C THR A 117 13.33 -4.76 -5.44
N PHE A 118 13.10 -4.10 -4.30
CA PHE A 118 14.14 -3.80 -3.31
C PHE A 118 14.86 -5.09 -2.89
N VAL A 119 14.08 -6.10 -2.50
CA VAL A 119 14.59 -7.31 -1.90
C VAL A 119 15.32 -8.20 -2.92
N GLU A 120 14.84 -8.30 -4.16
CA GLU A 120 15.48 -9.04 -5.25
C GLU A 120 16.79 -8.38 -5.70
N LYS A 121 16.82 -7.05 -5.84
CA LYS A 121 18.07 -6.30 -6.09
C LYS A 121 19.10 -6.55 -4.98
N GLY A 122 18.61 -6.85 -3.77
CA GLY A 122 19.41 -7.20 -2.60
C GLY A 122 20.32 -8.42 -2.73
N GLU A 123 20.11 -9.33 -3.69
CA GLU A 123 21.00 -10.50 -3.89
C GLU A 123 22.40 -10.09 -4.34
N LYS A 124 22.47 -9.16 -5.30
CA LYS A 124 23.76 -8.66 -5.82
C LYS A 124 24.60 -8.00 -4.72
N LEU A 125 23.90 -7.42 -3.75
CA LEU A 125 24.52 -6.78 -2.60
C LEU A 125 25.08 -7.81 -1.62
N GLU A 126 24.45 -8.97 -1.47
CA GLU A 126 25.04 -10.07 -0.73
C GLU A 126 26.34 -10.54 -1.37
N ASP A 127 26.32 -10.80 -2.69
CA ASP A 127 27.50 -11.24 -3.45
C ASP A 127 28.68 -10.26 -3.28
N PHE A 128 28.41 -8.95 -3.39
CA PHE A 128 29.42 -7.92 -3.20
C PHE A 128 30.00 -7.93 -1.77
N VAL A 129 29.15 -8.07 -0.75
CA VAL A 129 29.61 -8.08 0.64
C VAL A 129 30.43 -9.34 0.94
N GLU A 130 30.07 -10.48 0.36
CA GLU A 130 30.87 -11.71 0.44
C GLU A 130 32.26 -11.53 -0.19
N GLU A 131 32.34 -10.89 -1.36
CA GLU A 131 33.63 -10.57 -2.00
C GLU A 131 34.49 -9.69 -1.09
N LYS A 132 33.91 -8.65 -0.50
CA LYS A 132 34.62 -7.77 0.46
C LYS A 132 35.06 -8.48 1.74
N ILE A 133 34.25 -9.40 2.26
CA ILE A 133 34.64 -10.24 3.40
C ILE A 133 35.88 -11.05 3.03
N ALA A 134 35.89 -11.73 1.87
CA ALA A 134 37.02 -12.53 1.43
C ALA A 134 38.30 -11.68 1.25
N GLU A 135 38.19 -10.49 0.63
CA GLU A 135 39.30 -9.55 0.49
C GLU A 135 39.88 -9.14 1.85
N PHE A 136 39.02 -8.77 2.80
CA PHE A 136 39.46 -8.35 4.13
C PHE A 136 40.08 -9.48 4.95
N GLU A 137 39.60 -10.71 4.80
CA GLU A 137 40.21 -11.89 5.42
C GLU A 137 41.60 -12.18 4.87
N GLU A 138 41.81 -12.05 3.56
CA GLU A 138 43.12 -12.19 2.92
C GLU A 138 44.12 -11.14 3.43
N GLU A 139 43.62 -9.93 3.73
CA GLU A 139 44.39 -8.85 4.38
C GLU A 139 44.61 -9.06 5.89
N GLY A 140 44.01 -10.09 6.48
CA GLY A 140 44.12 -10.43 7.90
C GLY A 140 43.30 -9.54 8.82
N LYS A 141 42.25 -8.88 8.31
CA LYS A 141 41.27 -8.14 9.11
C LYS A 141 40.25 -9.08 9.75
N ASP A 142 39.64 -8.64 10.85
CA ASP A 142 38.56 -9.38 11.52
C ASP A 142 37.20 -9.04 10.88
N THR A 143 36.63 -9.99 10.15
CA THR A 143 35.35 -9.85 9.42
C THR A 143 34.14 -10.29 10.22
N THR A 144 34.31 -10.76 11.46
CA THR A 144 33.22 -11.36 12.27
C THR A 144 31.96 -10.48 12.34
N LEU A 145 32.12 -9.16 12.51
CA LEU A 145 30.96 -8.26 12.56
C LEU A 145 30.27 -8.11 11.20
N LEU A 146 31.04 -8.09 10.12
CA LEU A 146 30.52 -7.96 8.75
C LEU A 146 29.71 -9.20 8.36
N GLU A 147 30.22 -10.40 8.69
CA GLU A 147 29.52 -11.67 8.51
C GLU A 147 28.19 -11.71 9.29
N ASN A 148 28.20 -11.30 10.56
CA ASN A 148 26.97 -11.28 11.39
C ASN A 148 25.90 -10.34 10.80
N TRP A 149 26.30 -9.18 10.28
CA TRP A 149 25.34 -8.27 9.63
C TRP A 149 24.84 -8.81 8.31
N LEU A 150 25.68 -9.48 7.52
CA LEU A 150 25.27 -10.14 6.29
C LEU A 150 24.25 -11.27 6.57
N ASP A 151 24.48 -12.07 7.61
CA ASP A 151 23.55 -13.12 8.04
C ASP A 151 22.20 -12.54 8.50
N SER A 152 22.22 -11.46 9.30
CA SER A 152 21.02 -10.73 9.70
C SER A 152 20.24 -10.18 8.50
N TYR A 153 20.97 -9.58 7.55
CA TYR A 153 20.40 -9.04 6.33
C TYR A 153 19.68 -10.13 5.53
N ARG A 154 20.32 -11.30 5.36
CA ARG A 154 19.76 -12.48 4.68
C ARG A 154 18.50 -13.00 5.34
N GLU A 155 18.50 -13.14 6.66
CA GLU A 155 17.32 -13.57 7.41
C GLU A 155 16.15 -12.61 7.18
N HIS A 156 16.38 -11.30 7.30
CA HIS A 156 15.35 -10.32 7.05
C HIS A 156 14.90 -10.29 5.59
N ARG A 157 15.80 -10.51 4.65
CA ARG A 157 15.50 -10.58 3.22
C ARG A 157 14.56 -11.75 2.89
N GLU A 158 14.88 -12.95 3.38
CA GLU A 158 14.06 -14.15 3.22
C GLU A 158 12.67 -13.96 3.84
N MET A 159 12.60 -13.43 5.06
CA MET A 159 11.33 -13.14 5.73
C MET A 159 10.50 -12.09 5.00
N ALA A 160 11.14 -11.08 4.39
CA ALA A 160 10.45 -10.10 3.56
C ALA A 160 9.83 -10.77 2.31
N LEU A 161 10.59 -11.59 1.59
CA LEU A 161 10.09 -12.34 0.42
C LEU A 161 8.92 -13.25 0.77
N GLU A 162 9.02 -14.01 1.87
CA GLU A 162 7.94 -14.88 2.32
C GLU A 162 6.65 -14.08 2.53
N LYS A 163 6.73 -12.96 3.26
CA LYS A 163 5.55 -12.13 3.55
C LYS A 163 5.03 -11.35 2.35
N ILE A 164 5.89 -11.02 1.39
CA ILE A 164 5.47 -10.47 0.10
C ILE A 164 4.65 -11.52 -0.65
N GLY A 165 5.15 -12.75 -0.76
CA GLY A 165 4.47 -13.86 -1.42
C GLY A 165 3.10 -14.16 -0.80
N GLU A 166 3.05 -14.31 0.53
CA GLU A 166 1.80 -14.51 1.28
C GLU A 166 0.77 -13.39 1.01
N ALA A 167 1.23 -12.13 1.01
CA ALA A 167 0.36 -10.98 0.77
C ALA A 167 -0.17 -10.96 -0.67
N LYS A 168 0.68 -11.24 -1.67
CA LYS A 168 0.29 -11.30 -3.08
C LYS A 168 -0.74 -12.40 -3.34
N GLU A 169 -0.51 -13.60 -2.83
CA GLU A 169 -1.44 -14.73 -2.95
C GLU A 169 -2.82 -14.35 -2.39
N LYS A 170 -2.87 -13.85 -1.15
CA LYS A 170 -4.12 -13.47 -0.49
C LYS A 170 -4.85 -12.33 -1.18
N VAL A 171 -4.13 -11.35 -1.74
CA VAL A 171 -4.75 -10.25 -2.50
C VAL A 171 -5.41 -10.77 -3.77
N LEU A 172 -4.80 -11.74 -4.46
CA LEU A 172 -5.34 -12.35 -5.67
C LEU A 172 -6.61 -13.18 -5.39
N GLU A 173 -6.72 -13.79 -4.21
CA GLU A 173 -7.93 -14.52 -3.78
C GLU A 173 -9.14 -13.62 -3.49
N ILE A 174 -8.95 -12.30 -3.38
CA ILE A 174 -10.06 -11.35 -3.17
C ILE A 174 -10.80 -11.13 -4.49
N GLU A 175 -11.83 -11.93 -4.75
CA GLU A 175 -12.67 -11.81 -5.95
C GLU A 175 -13.83 -10.83 -5.76
N THR A 176 -14.35 -10.71 -4.53
CA THR A 176 -15.50 -9.86 -4.23
C THR A 176 -15.22 -8.87 -3.11
N PRO A 177 -15.91 -7.72 -3.11
CA PRO A 177 -15.78 -6.76 -2.03
C PRO A 177 -16.20 -7.31 -0.65
N GLN A 178 -17.10 -8.28 -0.62
CA GLN A 178 -17.58 -8.96 0.58
C GLN A 178 -16.49 -9.87 1.18
N GLN A 179 -15.75 -10.62 0.35
CA GLN A 179 -14.58 -11.39 0.79
C GLN A 179 -13.44 -10.45 1.21
N GLY A 180 -13.33 -9.29 0.56
CA GLY A 180 -12.24 -8.35 0.76
C GLY A 180 -12.08 -7.86 2.20
N PHE A 181 -13.15 -7.71 2.99
CA PHE A 181 -13.00 -7.05 4.30
C PHE A 181 -12.23 -7.89 5.34
N GLU A 182 -12.49 -9.20 5.42
CA GLU A 182 -11.77 -10.10 6.33
C GLU A 182 -10.40 -10.49 5.75
N ALA A 183 -10.33 -10.83 4.47
CA ALA A 183 -9.07 -11.13 3.78
C ALA A 183 -8.06 -9.96 3.87
N MET A 184 -8.55 -8.72 3.75
CA MET A 184 -7.71 -7.53 3.86
C MET A 184 -7.03 -7.36 5.22
N LYS A 185 -7.59 -7.93 6.29
CA LYS A 185 -6.93 -7.87 7.60
C LYS A 185 -5.64 -8.67 7.59
N GLU A 186 -5.69 -9.87 7.01
CA GLU A 186 -4.52 -10.76 6.91
C GLU A 186 -3.50 -10.22 5.92
N VAL A 187 -3.95 -9.73 4.76
CA VAL A 187 -3.10 -9.04 3.79
C VAL A 187 -2.35 -7.90 4.46
N ARG A 188 -3.03 -7.05 5.23
CA ARG A 188 -2.39 -5.90 5.90
C ARG A 188 -1.33 -6.32 6.91
N GLU A 189 -1.53 -7.42 7.63
CA GLU A 189 -0.51 -7.89 8.58
C GLU A 189 0.71 -8.46 7.84
N ALA A 190 0.50 -9.19 6.75
CA ALA A 190 1.59 -9.68 5.90
C ALA A 190 2.38 -8.50 5.29
N VAL A 191 1.71 -7.51 4.69
CA VAL A 191 2.33 -6.29 4.15
C VAL A 191 3.10 -5.54 5.23
N LYS A 192 2.52 -5.36 6.42
CA LYS A 192 3.20 -4.68 7.54
C LYS A 192 4.46 -5.42 7.97
N THR A 193 4.42 -6.74 7.98
CA THR A 193 5.57 -7.58 8.35
C THR A 193 6.65 -7.53 7.26
N ALA A 194 6.27 -7.61 5.99
CA ALA A 194 7.19 -7.39 4.86
C ALA A 194 7.90 -6.04 4.96
N VAL A 195 7.13 -4.94 5.14
CA VAL A 195 7.69 -3.59 5.32
C VAL A 195 8.65 -3.52 6.51
N GLN A 196 8.34 -4.21 7.62
CA GLN A 196 9.22 -4.21 8.78
C GLN A 196 10.56 -4.90 8.47
N HIS A 197 10.52 -6.08 7.85
CA HIS A 197 11.76 -6.78 7.48
C HIS A 197 12.56 -6.02 6.43
N THR A 198 11.93 -5.42 5.42
CA THR A 198 12.63 -4.54 4.46
C THR A 198 13.32 -3.36 5.16
N LYS A 199 12.72 -2.79 6.21
CA LYS A 199 13.39 -1.73 7.00
C LYS A 199 14.59 -2.24 7.77
N GLU A 200 14.52 -3.45 8.32
CA GLU A 200 15.68 -4.05 8.97
C GLU A 200 16.77 -4.39 7.95
N CYS A 201 16.44 -4.86 6.75
CA CYS A 201 17.41 -5.00 5.64
C CYS A 201 18.14 -3.67 5.39
N VAL A 202 17.41 -2.56 5.22
CA VAL A 202 18.03 -1.23 5.03
C VAL A 202 18.95 -0.86 6.20
N LYS A 203 18.59 -1.23 7.43
CA LYS A 203 19.40 -0.96 8.60
C LYS A 203 20.69 -1.79 8.57
N ASP A 204 20.59 -3.08 8.30
CA ASP A 204 21.75 -3.97 8.24
C ASP A 204 22.71 -3.57 7.11
N LEU A 205 22.18 -3.16 5.95
CA LEU A 205 22.98 -2.61 4.86
C LEU A 205 23.76 -1.35 5.25
N ARG A 206 23.17 -0.47 6.06
CA ARG A 206 23.89 0.73 6.55
C ARG A 206 25.05 0.35 7.48
N GLU A 207 24.88 -0.68 8.30
CA GLU A 207 25.95 -1.16 9.18
C GLU A 207 27.06 -1.85 8.38
N ILE A 208 26.69 -2.67 7.39
CA ILE A 208 27.61 -3.27 6.41
C ILE A 208 28.43 -2.19 5.70
N ILE A 209 27.79 -1.17 5.13
CA ILE A 209 28.46 -0.05 4.45
C ILE A 209 29.41 0.67 5.41
N GLN A 210 29.01 0.90 6.66
CA GLN A 210 29.88 1.54 7.64
C GLN A 210 31.12 0.70 7.97
N LEU A 211 30.99 -0.61 8.07
CA LEU A 211 32.12 -1.52 8.33
C LEU A 211 33.05 -1.63 7.12
N ILE A 212 32.49 -1.77 5.91
CA ILE A 212 33.29 -1.78 4.68
C ILE A 212 34.10 -0.49 4.55
N ASN A 213 33.51 0.67 4.86
CA ASN A 213 34.21 1.96 4.92
C ASN A 213 35.31 2.04 5.99
N GLN A 214 35.20 1.30 7.09
CA GLN A 214 36.24 1.28 8.13
C GLN A 214 37.44 0.42 7.69
N TYR A 215 37.18 -0.58 6.85
CA TYR A 215 38.19 -1.50 6.35
C TYR A 215 38.83 -1.04 5.03
N GLY A 216 38.06 -0.51 4.07
CA GLY A 216 38.51 -0.11 2.73
C GLY A 216 38.66 1.40 2.52
N ASP A 217 38.93 1.81 1.27
CA ASP A 217 38.92 3.21 0.83
C ASP A 217 37.52 3.60 0.31
N ALA A 218 37.22 4.91 0.20
CA ALA A 218 35.88 5.44 -0.06
C ALA A 218 35.18 4.95 -1.36
N GLU A 219 35.95 4.47 -2.34
CA GLU A 219 35.46 4.00 -3.65
C GLU A 219 34.57 2.74 -3.52
N ASP A 220 34.89 1.84 -2.60
CA ASP A 220 34.12 0.61 -2.32
C ASP A 220 32.72 0.91 -1.75
N SER A 221 32.56 2.08 -1.11
CA SER A 221 31.29 2.51 -0.53
C SER A 221 30.39 3.24 -1.51
N GLU A 222 30.96 3.79 -2.57
CA GLU A 222 30.24 4.55 -3.59
C GLU A 222 29.45 3.61 -4.49
N GLU A 223 29.99 2.42 -4.78
CA GLU A 223 29.29 1.33 -5.48
C GLU A 223 28.11 0.78 -4.65
N LEU A 224 28.32 0.57 -3.34
CA LEU A 224 27.26 0.19 -2.41
C LEU A 224 26.18 1.26 -2.23
N MET A 225 26.58 2.53 -2.14
CA MET A 225 25.63 3.64 -2.02
C MET A 225 24.84 3.84 -3.31
N GLN A 226 25.42 3.64 -4.50
CA GLN A 226 24.65 3.63 -5.74
C GLN A 226 23.60 2.53 -5.73
N VAL A 227 23.95 1.31 -5.32
CA VAL A 227 22.99 0.20 -5.22
C VAL A 227 21.90 0.52 -4.20
N VAL A 228 22.21 1.12 -3.05
CA VAL A 228 21.22 1.52 -2.04
C VAL A 228 20.35 2.70 -2.50
N GLU A 229 20.92 3.71 -3.17
CA GLU A 229 20.20 4.88 -3.67
C GLU A 229 19.26 4.52 -4.82
N GLU A 230 19.70 3.68 -5.78
CA GLU A 230 18.83 3.11 -6.82
C GLU A 230 17.67 2.29 -6.25
N VAL A 231 17.82 1.79 -5.03
CA VAL A 231 16.87 0.91 -4.35
C VAL A 231 15.93 1.69 -3.41
N VAL A 232 16.35 2.85 -2.90
CA VAL A 232 15.58 3.68 -1.97
C VAL A 232 14.83 4.81 -2.68
N GLU A 233 15.37 5.35 -3.77
CA GLU A 233 14.78 6.50 -4.50
C GLU A 233 13.73 6.12 -5.55
N GLU A 234 13.72 4.87 -6.04
CA GLU A 234 12.61 4.27 -6.83
C GLU A 234 11.48 3.78 -5.92
#